data_AF-U4U5Y7-F1
#
_entry.id   AF-U4U5Y7-F1
#
_cell.length_a   1.000
_cell.length_b   1.000
_cell.length_c   1.000
_cell.angle_alpha   90.00
_cell.angle_beta   90.00
_cell.angle_gamma   90.00
#
_symmetry.space_group_name_H-M   'P 1'
#
loop_
_entity.id
_entity.type
_entity.pdbx_description
1 polymer ?
#
loop_
_entity_poly.entity_id
_entity_poly.type
_entity_poly.pdbx_seq_one_letter_code
_entity_poly.pdbx_strand_id
1 'polypeptide(L)'
;MSEPRNKHLLVKNRRKLISPVFHLQTQQEDEKHLSKETIKDVKRTGVLKLHAKHLSSVPSRVFTMYDEEDLPNGVSLDFNQSCKDELWWNIKPLTNLDLSSNVITELPGKIGIFQDLLTLNLHDNSLTCLPEELTSLTKLTKLFINRNKINQLPNDISKLAELRVLKLSHNCLEQLPDSLVDLVMLEKLDLSNNLIKQLPSGIGFLVRLTELDVSNNQLKTLPPDIVNLRNLAILDINHNSIEKLPESLGEFRKLQILHAQHNDIQEIPDFTGCECIQEIYFGNNFIKEIPDELCENLQQLKVWELRDNQITVLPQDIVKLAHLTKLDVTNNELTEIPAVVALLPHLQSLKIEGNKLKHIRADVVHTGTQRILQFLREKLSDEDLNALSNGFESAPIEACVFPDRYKMRNGNILNLTMKGLTSIPDEVFIEAKEARVASVDLCKNKLGLVPVGLQMLSEFLTELNLSANQLKEVPEELAKLAKLKLLDLSSNSLNSLPIAMESMVNLRELVLLNNRFNKIPDCVFGMVGLEILMLNDNGLTEINIEGLQKLSRLATLNLSNNSISFVPPELGNMTQIKWLELKGNSFRQPRYAILEQGTESILSYLRDKIVTH
;
A
#
# COMPACT_ATOMS: atom_id res chain seq x y z
N MET A 1 -31.99 -77.35 -46.94
CA MET A 1 -33.32 -76.70 -46.78
C MET A 1 -33.78 -77.04 -45.37
N SER A 2 -33.80 -76.18 -44.37
CA SER A 2 -34.00 -74.74 -44.25
C SER A 2 -33.45 -74.29 -42.87
N GLU A 3 -33.05 -73.01 -42.76
CA GLU A 3 -32.17 -72.38 -41.77
C GLU A 3 -32.40 -72.63 -40.25
N PRO A 4 -31.35 -72.47 -39.40
CA PRO A 4 -31.41 -72.77 -37.97
C PRO A 4 -31.76 -71.53 -37.10
N ARG A 5 -32.58 -71.76 -36.06
CA ARG A 5 -32.89 -70.78 -35.00
C ARG A 5 -31.89 -70.84 -33.84
N ASN A 6 -31.42 -69.66 -33.46
CA ASN A 6 -30.55 -69.33 -32.33
C ASN A 6 -31.04 -69.89 -30.98
N LYS A 7 -30.14 -70.57 -30.26
CA LYS A 7 -30.26 -70.83 -28.82
C LYS A 7 -29.52 -69.75 -28.04
N HIS A 8 -30.29 -68.92 -27.33
CA HIS A 8 -29.83 -68.16 -26.17
C HIS A 8 -29.35 -69.13 -25.08
N LEU A 9 -28.16 -68.91 -24.50
CA LEU A 9 -27.93 -68.64 -23.06
C LEU A 9 -26.44 -68.70 -22.67
N LEU A 10 -26.10 -67.82 -21.72
CA LEU A 10 -24.95 -67.83 -20.80
C LEU A 10 -23.64 -67.16 -21.24
N VAL A 11 -23.56 -65.85 -21.02
CA VAL A 11 -22.33 -65.24 -20.46
C VAL A 11 -22.70 -64.41 -19.24
N LYS A 12 -22.23 -64.86 -18.07
CA LYS A 12 -22.30 -64.18 -16.77
C LYS A 12 -21.53 -62.86 -16.83
N ASN A 13 -22.23 -61.73 -16.77
CA ASN A 13 -21.60 -60.43 -16.54
C ASN A 13 -21.36 -60.21 -15.04
N ARG A 14 -20.15 -60.56 -14.57
CA ARG A 14 -19.56 -59.97 -13.37
C ARG A 14 -19.16 -58.52 -13.68
N ARG A 15 -20.11 -57.59 -13.67
CA ARG A 15 -19.79 -56.16 -13.54
C ARG A 15 -19.57 -55.88 -12.06
N LYS A 16 -18.30 -55.89 -11.62
CA LYS A 16 -17.91 -55.16 -10.41
C LYS A 16 -18.36 -53.71 -10.62
N LEU A 17 -19.24 -53.23 -9.75
CA LEU A 17 -19.60 -51.82 -9.63
C LEU A 17 -18.30 -51.04 -9.39
N ILE A 18 -17.80 -50.37 -10.41
CA ILE A 18 -16.76 -49.36 -10.27
C ILE A 18 -17.53 -48.11 -9.84
N SER A 19 -17.54 -47.84 -8.54
CA SER A 19 -18.01 -46.57 -7.99
C SER A 19 -17.10 -45.45 -8.53
N PRO A 20 -17.66 -44.38 -9.13
CA PRO A 20 -16.86 -43.25 -9.59
C PRO A 20 -16.03 -42.69 -8.42
N VAL A 21 -14.75 -42.40 -8.66
CA VAL A 21 -13.83 -41.79 -7.68
C VAL A 21 -14.35 -40.42 -7.22
N PHE A 22 -15.17 -39.76 -8.03
CA PHE A 22 -15.90 -38.54 -7.70
C PHE A 22 -17.39 -38.76 -7.99
N HIS A 23 -18.15 -39.12 -6.96
CA HIS A 23 -19.61 -39.08 -7.00
C HIS A 23 -20.09 -38.13 -5.90
N LEU A 24 -21.17 -37.41 -6.16
CA LEU A 24 -21.86 -36.64 -5.12
C LEU A 24 -22.36 -37.62 -4.06
N GLN A 25 -22.12 -37.31 -2.78
CA GLN A 25 -22.62 -38.14 -1.68
C GLN A 25 -24.15 -38.21 -1.76
N THR A 26 -24.69 -39.38 -1.43
CA THR A 26 -26.13 -39.55 -1.24
C THR A 26 -26.52 -39.05 0.15
N GLN A 27 -27.79 -38.70 0.38
CA GLN A 27 -28.30 -38.31 1.70
C GLN A 27 -27.97 -39.35 2.79
N GLN A 28 -27.96 -40.65 2.45
CA GLN A 28 -27.58 -41.73 3.38
C GLN A 28 -26.09 -41.72 3.73
N GLU A 29 -25.22 -41.23 2.85
CA GLU A 29 -23.79 -41.05 3.12
C GLU A 29 -23.54 -39.78 3.92
N ASP A 30 -24.26 -38.70 3.59
CA ASP A 30 -24.26 -37.44 4.34
C ASP A 30 -24.64 -37.69 5.82
N GLU A 31 -25.62 -38.55 6.08
CA GLU A 31 -26.06 -38.93 7.43
C GLU A 31 -25.00 -39.67 8.27
N LYS A 32 -24.04 -40.35 7.63
CA LYS A 32 -22.97 -41.08 8.36
C LYS A 32 -21.99 -40.14 9.04
N HIS A 33 -21.91 -38.87 8.63
CA HIS A 33 -21.06 -37.87 9.27
C HIS A 33 -21.57 -37.44 10.65
N LEU A 34 -22.82 -37.76 11.00
CA LEU A 34 -23.39 -37.55 12.34
C LEU A 34 -23.34 -38.84 13.17
N SER A 35 -22.21 -39.09 13.81
CA SER A 35 -22.10 -40.17 14.81
C SER A 35 -22.83 -39.80 16.10
N LYS A 36 -23.16 -40.79 16.93
CA LYS A 36 -23.74 -40.54 18.27
C LYS A 36 -22.80 -39.70 19.14
N GLU A 37 -21.49 -39.86 19.00
CA GLU A 37 -20.48 -39.07 19.72
C GLU A 37 -20.52 -37.60 19.32
N THR A 38 -20.62 -37.31 18.01
CA THR A 38 -20.74 -35.93 17.51
C THR A 38 -22.00 -35.26 18.07
N ILE A 39 -23.13 -35.96 18.13
CA ILE A 39 -24.38 -35.42 18.69
C ILE A 39 -24.20 -35.12 20.19
N LYS A 40 -23.54 -36.00 20.96
CA LYS A 40 -23.23 -35.74 22.38
C LYS A 40 -22.35 -34.50 22.55
N ASP A 41 -21.32 -34.35 21.71
CA ASP A 41 -20.45 -33.18 21.73
C ASP A 41 -21.19 -31.88 21.40
N VAL A 42 -22.11 -31.92 20.42
CA VAL A 42 -22.97 -30.78 20.09
C VAL A 42 -23.87 -30.43 21.29
N LYS A 43 -24.51 -31.42 21.91
CA LYS A 43 -25.34 -31.19 23.11
C LYS A 43 -24.54 -30.59 24.26
N ARG A 44 -23.26 -30.92 24.41
CA ARG A 44 -22.37 -30.35 25.45
C ARG A 44 -21.87 -28.94 25.12
N THR A 45 -21.58 -28.67 23.85
CA THR A 45 -20.86 -27.45 23.43
C THR A 45 -21.74 -26.37 22.81
N GLY A 46 -22.87 -26.75 22.22
CA GLY A 46 -23.70 -25.89 21.36
C GLY A 46 -23.09 -25.65 19.98
N VAL A 47 -22.06 -26.41 19.58
CA VAL A 47 -21.32 -26.19 18.32
C VAL A 47 -21.35 -27.45 17.45
N LEU A 48 -21.87 -27.32 16.23
CA LEU A 48 -21.81 -28.36 15.21
C LEU A 48 -20.90 -27.93 14.05
N LYS A 49 -19.86 -28.74 13.79
CA LYS A 49 -18.92 -28.53 12.69
C LYS A 49 -19.00 -29.68 11.69
N LEU A 50 -19.49 -29.38 10.51
CA LEU A 50 -19.62 -30.29 9.36
C LEU A 50 -18.93 -29.70 8.12
N HIS A 51 -17.85 -28.94 8.32
CA HIS A 51 -17.09 -28.35 7.22
C HIS A 51 -16.29 -29.40 6.43
N ALA A 52 -16.12 -29.18 5.12
CA ALA A 52 -15.26 -30.00 4.25
C ALA A 52 -15.57 -31.51 4.28
N LYS A 53 -16.85 -31.88 4.39
CA LYS A 53 -17.33 -33.27 4.42
C LYS A 53 -17.85 -33.76 3.07
N HIS A 54 -17.82 -32.89 2.05
CA HIS A 54 -18.37 -33.14 0.71
C HIS A 54 -19.87 -33.43 0.75
N LEU A 55 -20.57 -32.78 1.68
CA LEU A 55 -22.01 -32.96 1.85
C LEU A 55 -22.75 -32.45 0.62
N SER A 56 -23.66 -33.27 0.09
CA SER A 56 -24.59 -32.85 -0.97
C SER A 56 -25.81 -32.12 -0.42
N SER A 57 -26.20 -32.47 0.80
CA SER A 57 -27.38 -31.95 1.50
C SER A 57 -27.08 -31.82 2.99
N VAL A 58 -27.84 -30.99 3.69
CA VAL A 58 -27.74 -30.94 5.16
C VAL A 58 -28.36 -32.24 5.72
N PRO A 59 -27.61 -33.05 6.51
CA PRO A 59 -28.13 -34.32 7.00
C PRO A 59 -29.40 -34.12 7.83
N SER A 60 -30.44 -34.92 7.57
CA SER A 60 -31.75 -34.73 8.22
C SER A 60 -31.69 -34.90 9.75
N ARG A 61 -30.78 -35.76 10.23
CA ARG A 61 -30.53 -35.96 11.66
C ARG A 61 -30.09 -34.69 12.39
N VAL A 62 -29.56 -33.67 11.70
CA VAL A 62 -29.24 -32.37 12.29
C VAL A 62 -30.48 -31.73 12.93
N PHE A 63 -31.63 -31.88 12.27
CA PHE A 63 -32.88 -31.25 12.70
C PHE A 63 -33.63 -32.04 13.78
N THR A 64 -33.24 -33.29 14.02
CA THR A 64 -33.87 -34.20 15.00
C THR A 64 -32.94 -34.53 16.18
N MET A 65 -31.78 -33.85 16.30
CA MET A 65 -30.80 -34.15 17.36
C MET A 65 -31.33 -33.93 18.78
N TYR A 66 -32.36 -33.10 18.92
CA TYR A 66 -32.98 -32.74 20.19
C TYR A 66 -34.34 -33.42 20.41
N ASP A 67 -34.79 -34.28 19.48
CA ASP A 67 -36.06 -34.99 19.60
C ASP A 67 -36.02 -36.03 20.73
N GLU A 68 -37.16 -36.27 21.37
CA GLU A 68 -37.29 -37.01 22.64
C GLU A 68 -36.89 -38.50 22.56
N GLU A 69 -36.74 -39.09 21.37
CA GLU A 69 -36.39 -40.52 21.21
C GLU A 69 -34.97 -40.86 21.71
N ASP A 70 -34.09 -39.87 21.89
CA ASP A 70 -32.72 -40.02 22.43
C ASP A 70 -32.62 -39.69 23.94
N LEU A 71 -33.71 -39.30 24.61
CA LEU A 71 -33.78 -39.24 26.07
C LEU A 71 -34.23 -40.62 26.57
N PRO A 72 -33.47 -41.31 27.45
CA PRO A 72 -33.86 -42.64 27.91
C PRO A 72 -35.24 -42.58 28.57
N ASN A 73 -36.22 -43.24 27.94
CA ASN A 73 -37.56 -43.43 28.47
C ASN A 73 -37.48 -43.98 29.90
N GLY A 74 -37.95 -43.18 30.86
CA GLY A 74 -38.07 -43.58 32.27
C GLY A 74 -36.75 -43.47 33.02
N VAL A 75 -36.45 -42.26 33.51
CA VAL A 75 -35.48 -42.11 34.60
C VAL A 75 -36.14 -42.69 35.87
N SER A 76 -35.91 -43.96 36.17
CA SER A 76 -35.83 -44.35 37.58
C SER A 76 -34.58 -43.66 38.12
N LEU A 77 -34.75 -42.76 39.10
CA LEU A 77 -33.65 -42.10 39.79
C LEU A 77 -32.80 -43.14 40.53
N ASP A 78 -31.87 -43.76 39.82
CA ASP A 78 -30.80 -44.54 40.43
C ASP A 78 -29.57 -43.64 40.61
N PHE A 79 -29.37 -43.20 41.85
CA PHE A 79 -28.30 -42.28 42.24
C PHE A 79 -26.89 -42.91 42.18
N ASN A 80 -26.76 -44.17 41.78
CA ASN A 80 -25.50 -44.92 41.80
C ASN A 80 -24.88 -45.21 40.41
N GLN A 81 -25.43 -44.69 39.31
CA GLN A 81 -24.84 -44.89 38.00
C GLN A 81 -23.87 -43.75 37.61
N SER A 82 -22.59 -44.10 37.51
CA SER A 82 -21.48 -43.24 37.09
C SER A 82 -21.53 -42.87 35.59
N CYS A 83 -22.63 -42.31 35.11
CA CYS A 83 -22.68 -41.66 33.79
C CYS A 83 -22.95 -40.17 33.98
N LYS A 84 -21.88 -39.42 34.28
CA LYS A 84 -21.93 -37.97 34.53
C LYS A 84 -22.19 -37.12 33.27
N ASP A 85 -22.22 -37.74 32.08
CA ASP A 85 -22.13 -37.03 30.79
C ASP A 85 -23.45 -36.91 30.01
N GLU A 86 -24.57 -37.45 30.52
CA GLU A 86 -25.88 -37.44 29.83
C GLU A 86 -27.01 -36.79 30.65
N LEU A 87 -26.66 -35.81 31.48
CA LEU A 87 -27.65 -35.10 32.26
C LEU A 87 -28.37 -34.06 31.38
N TRP A 88 -29.69 -34.17 31.27
CA TRP A 88 -30.52 -33.33 30.39
C TRP A 88 -30.41 -31.82 30.68
N TRP A 89 -30.05 -31.44 31.91
CA TRP A 89 -29.80 -30.05 32.31
C TRP A 89 -28.45 -29.49 31.85
N ASN A 90 -27.54 -30.32 31.31
CA ASN A 90 -26.27 -29.89 30.73
C ASN A 90 -26.34 -29.69 29.20
N ILE A 91 -27.51 -29.89 28.59
CA ILE A 91 -27.71 -29.72 27.15
C ILE A 91 -27.73 -28.23 26.82
N LYS A 92 -26.78 -27.81 25.98
CA LYS A 92 -26.74 -26.46 25.40
C LYS A 92 -27.50 -26.45 24.07
N PRO A 93 -28.26 -25.38 23.79
CA PRO A 93 -28.84 -25.19 22.47
C PRO A 93 -27.73 -24.93 21.44
N LEU A 94 -28.04 -25.19 20.17
CA LEU A 94 -27.09 -25.00 19.08
C LEU A 94 -26.89 -23.49 18.84
N THR A 95 -25.69 -22.98 19.16
CA THR A 95 -25.31 -21.58 18.97
C THR A 95 -24.43 -21.37 17.74
N ASN A 96 -23.70 -22.39 17.29
CA ASN A 96 -22.79 -22.29 16.15
C ASN A 96 -22.95 -23.49 15.23
N LEU A 97 -23.29 -23.23 13.97
CA LEU A 97 -23.43 -24.23 12.92
C LEU A 97 -22.49 -23.90 11.77
N ASP A 98 -21.56 -24.82 11.48
CA ASP A 98 -20.60 -24.69 10.39
C ASP A 98 -20.81 -25.80 9.37
N LEU A 99 -21.30 -25.42 8.19
CA LEU A 99 -21.58 -26.27 7.03
C LEU A 99 -20.71 -25.85 5.82
N SER A 100 -19.62 -25.12 6.06
CA SER A 100 -18.78 -24.54 5.00
C SER A 100 -17.99 -25.57 4.18
N SER A 101 -17.53 -25.18 2.99
CA SER A 101 -16.69 -26.02 2.13
C SER A 101 -17.34 -27.37 1.78
N ASN A 102 -18.62 -27.37 1.44
CA ASN A 102 -19.36 -28.56 0.99
C ASN A 102 -19.92 -28.31 -0.43
N VAL A 103 -20.81 -29.17 -0.90
CA VAL A 103 -21.48 -29.05 -2.20
C VAL A 103 -22.99 -28.92 -2.04
N ILE A 104 -23.42 -28.30 -0.93
CA ILE A 104 -24.83 -28.14 -0.57
C ILE A 104 -25.49 -27.20 -1.58
N THR A 105 -26.58 -27.66 -2.20
CA THR A 105 -27.34 -26.89 -3.21
C THR A 105 -28.51 -26.11 -2.63
N GLU A 106 -29.09 -26.60 -1.53
CA GLU A 106 -30.24 -25.99 -0.87
C GLU A 106 -30.11 -26.07 0.66
N LEU A 107 -30.54 -25.01 1.33
CA LEU A 107 -30.67 -25.00 2.78
C LEU A 107 -32.15 -25.29 3.12
N PRO A 108 -32.46 -26.35 3.87
CA PRO A 108 -33.84 -26.69 4.17
C PRO A 108 -34.48 -25.67 5.13
N GLY A 109 -35.76 -25.34 4.93
CA GLY A 109 -36.51 -24.41 5.80
C GLY A 109 -36.59 -24.83 7.27
N LYS A 110 -36.32 -26.11 7.57
CA LYS A 110 -36.15 -26.61 8.96
C LYS A 110 -35.01 -25.92 9.72
N ILE A 111 -34.12 -25.18 9.06
CA ILE A 111 -33.10 -24.38 9.74
C ILE A 111 -33.69 -23.44 10.79
N GLY A 112 -34.94 -22.98 10.59
CA GLY A 112 -35.61 -22.05 11.49
C GLY A 112 -35.91 -22.58 12.90
N ILE A 113 -35.68 -23.88 13.18
CA ILE A 113 -35.84 -24.46 14.53
C ILE A 113 -34.73 -23.99 15.51
N PHE A 114 -33.57 -23.58 15.00
CA PHE A 114 -32.41 -23.24 15.83
C PHE A 114 -32.45 -21.79 16.34
N GLN A 115 -33.47 -21.43 17.12
CA GLN A 115 -33.72 -20.05 17.56
C GLN A 115 -32.59 -19.42 18.41
N ASP A 116 -31.71 -20.24 18.98
CA ASP A 116 -30.54 -19.81 19.76
C ASP A 116 -29.25 -19.68 18.93
N LEU A 117 -29.33 -19.87 17.61
CA LEU A 117 -28.16 -19.83 16.73
C LEU A 117 -27.59 -18.41 16.65
N LEU A 118 -26.32 -18.27 17.03
CA LEU A 118 -25.56 -17.02 17.01
C LEU A 118 -24.70 -16.90 15.77
N THR A 119 -24.20 -18.02 15.22
CA THR A 119 -23.34 -18.05 14.04
C THR A 119 -23.73 -19.17 13.10
N LEU A 120 -23.96 -18.82 11.84
CA LEU A 120 -24.21 -19.76 10.75
C LEU A 120 -23.15 -19.55 9.66
N ASN A 121 -22.36 -20.60 9.40
CA ASN A 121 -21.37 -20.60 8.35
C ASN A 121 -21.75 -21.57 7.22
N LEU A 122 -21.96 -21.00 6.03
CA LEU A 122 -22.35 -21.67 4.80
C LEU A 122 -21.42 -21.32 3.63
N HIS A 123 -20.25 -20.71 3.87
CA HIS A 123 -19.36 -20.30 2.79
C HIS A 123 -18.83 -21.50 1.98
N ASP A 124 -18.45 -21.27 0.72
CA ASP A 124 -17.95 -22.32 -0.19
C ASP A 124 -18.93 -23.49 -0.32
N ASN A 125 -20.11 -23.20 -0.86
CA ASN A 125 -21.14 -24.18 -1.18
C ASN A 125 -21.72 -23.89 -2.58
N SER A 126 -22.83 -24.53 -2.95
CA SER A 126 -23.53 -24.32 -4.22
C SER A 126 -24.97 -23.83 -4.02
N LEU A 127 -25.24 -23.10 -2.94
CA LEU A 127 -26.57 -22.60 -2.60
C LEU A 127 -27.06 -21.61 -3.66
N THR A 128 -28.27 -21.82 -4.17
CA THR A 128 -28.90 -20.91 -5.14
C THR A 128 -29.85 -19.90 -4.52
N CYS A 129 -30.41 -20.22 -3.35
CA CYS A 129 -31.32 -19.36 -2.59
C CYS A 129 -31.24 -19.69 -1.09
N LEU A 130 -31.83 -18.82 -0.28
CA LEU A 130 -32.01 -19.02 1.15
C LEU A 130 -33.51 -19.22 1.45
N PRO A 131 -33.88 -20.13 2.37
CA PRO A 131 -35.26 -20.29 2.80
C PRO A 131 -35.74 -19.06 3.60
N GLU A 132 -37.01 -18.69 3.46
CA GLU A 132 -37.62 -17.59 4.24
C GLU A 132 -37.57 -17.87 5.75
N GLU A 133 -37.60 -19.14 6.15
CA GLU A 133 -37.46 -19.57 7.54
C GLU A 133 -36.10 -19.24 8.16
N LEU A 134 -35.07 -18.89 7.36
CA LEU A 134 -33.82 -18.36 7.89
C LEU A 134 -34.05 -17.09 8.74
N THR A 135 -35.07 -16.31 8.40
CA THR A 135 -35.42 -15.07 9.10
C THR A 135 -35.97 -15.30 10.52
N SER A 136 -36.28 -16.54 10.91
CA SER A 136 -36.70 -16.86 12.29
C SER A 136 -35.54 -16.89 13.29
N LEU A 137 -34.29 -16.87 12.82
CA LEU A 137 -33.08 -16.92 13.63
C LEU A 137 -32.74 -15.55 14.25
N THR A 138 -33.65 -15.00 15.06
CA THR A 138 -33.57 -13.61 15.55
C THR A 138 -32.33 -13.29 16.41
N LYS A 139 -31.68 -14.29 17.00
CA LYS A 139 -30.42 -14.15 17.75
C LYS A 139 -29.15 -14.25 16.90
N LEU A 140 -29.29 -14.44 15.59
CA LEU A 140 -28.15 -14.62 14.70
C LEU A 140 -27.30 -13.35 14.62
N THR A 141 -26.03 -13.47 15.00
CA THR A 141 -25.08 -12.35 15.02
C THR A 141 -24.13 -12.37 13.82
N LYS A 142 -23.83 -13.55 13.28
CA LYS A 142 -22.88 -13.75 12.18
C LYS A 142 -23.44 -14.71 11.15
N LEU A 143 -23.54 -14.26 9.91
CA LEU A 143 -24.00 -15.04 8.77
C LEU A 143 -22.96 -14.98 7.65
N PHE A 144 -22.34 -16.12 7.35
CA PHE A 144 -21.35 -16.25 6.28
C PHE A 144 -21.92 -17.12 5.16
N ILE A 145 -22.15 -16.53 3.99
CA ILE A 145 -22.71 -17.25 2.83
C ILE A 145 -21.95 -16.90 1.54
N ASN A 146 -20.69 -16.51 1.70
CA ASN A 146 -19.79 -16.18 0.60
C ASN A 146 -19.55 -17.39 -0.30
N ARG A 147 -19.20 -17.16 -1.57
CA ARG A 147 -18.83 -18.23 -2.53
C ARG A 147 -19.94 -19.27 -2.67
N ASN A 148 -21.12 -18.77 -3.02
CA ASN A 148 -22.29 -19.56 -3.37
C ASN A 148 -22.84 -19.07 -4.71
N LYS A 149 -24.07 -19.42 -5.06
CA LYS A 149 -24.76 -19.01 -6.30
C LYS A 149 -26.08 -18.29 -5.99
N ILE A 150 -26.13 -17.58 -4.87
CA ILE A 150 -27.35 -16.94 -4.38
C ILE A 150 -27.72 -15.79 -5.30
N ASN A 151 -28.94 -15.79 -5.81
CA ASN A 151 -29.46 -14.74 -6.69
C ASN A 151 -30.30 -13.69 -5.94
N GLN A 152 -30.91 -14.04 -4.81
CA GLN A 152 -31.77 -13.17 -4.01
C GLN A 152 -31.65 -13.50 -2.51
N LEU A 153 -31.81 -12.47 -1.68
CA LEU A 153 -31.97 -12.61 -0.23
C LEU A 153 -33.46 -12.71 0.14
N PRO A 154 -33.81 -13.32 1.30
CA PRO A 154 -35.17 -13.31 1.83
C PRO A 154 -35.72 -11.89 2.01
N ASN A 155 -37.02 -11.70 1.75
CA ASN A 155 -37.63 -10.37 1.79
C ASN A 155 -37.64 -9.75 3.19
N ASP A 156 -37.71 -10.57 4.25
CA ASP A 156 -37.78 -10.12 5.65
C ASP A 156 -36.43 -10.30 6.39
N ILE A 157 -35.30 -10.06 5.72
CA ILE A 157 -33.96 -10.23 6.34
C ILE A 157 -33.79 -9.36 7.61
N SER A 158 -34.53 -8.25 7.71
CA SER A 158 -34.56 -7.36 8.88
C SER A 158 -34.94 -8.03 10.21
N LYS A 159 -35.64 -9.18 10.17
CA LYS A 159 -35.97 -9.97 11.38
C LYS A 159 -34.72 -10.47 12.12
N LEU A 160 -33.58 -10.54 11.44
CA LEU A 160 -32.27 -10.83 12.05
C LEU A 160 -31.72 -9.59 12.78
N ALA A 161 -32.48 -9.06 13.74
CA ALA A 161 -32.21 -7.76 14.38
C ALA A 161 -30.87 -7.66 15.11
N GLU A 162 -30.29 -8.80 15.53
CA GLU A 162 -29.00 -8.87 16.23
C GLU A 162 -27.81 -9.10 15.27
N LEU A 163 -28.03 -9.11 13.95
CA LEU A 163 -27.00 -9.41 12.96
C LEU A 163 -25.94 -8.30 12.94
N ARG A 164 -24.68 -8.68 13.17
CA ARG A 164 -23.51 -7.79 13.20
C ARG A 164 -22.61 -7.98 11.99
N VAL A 165 -22.52 -9.21 11.49
CA VAL A 165 -21.65 -9.55 10.36
C VAL A 165 -22.45 -10.32 9.32
N LEU A 166 -22.56 -9.74 8.13
CA LEU A 166 -23.17 -10.37 6.96
C LEU A 166 -22.13 -10.39 5.83
N LYS A 167 -21.68 -11.59 5.48
CA LYS A 167 -20.73 -11.80 4.37
C LYS A 167 -21.44 -12.58 3.27
N LEU A 168 -21.54 -11.97 2.09
CA LEU A 168 -22.29 -12.42 0.91
C LEU A 168 -21.45 -12.36 -0.37
N SER A 169 -20.13 -12.25 -0.23
CA SER A 169 -19.24 -12.07 -1.38
C SER A 169 -19.22 -13.28 -2.32
N HIS A 170 -18.94 -13.05 -3.60
CA HIS A 170 -18.93 -14.10 -4.64
C HIS A 170 -20.27 -14.86 -4.70
N ASN A 171 -21.34 -14.13 -5.02
CA ASN A 171 -22.67 -14.67 -5.30
C ASN A 171 -23.20 -14.08 -6.62
N CYS A 172 -24.49 -14.23 -6.90
CA CYS A 172 -25.14 -13.73 -8.12
C CYS A 172 -26.25 -12.72 -7.79
N LEU A 173 -26.11 -11.94 -6.72
CA LEU A 173 -27.12 -10.96 -6.29
C LEU A 173 -27.21 -9.81 -7.30
N GLU A 174 -28.39 -9.59 -7.88
CA GLU A 174 -28.65 -8.43 -8.75
C GLU A 174 -29.25 -7.23 -7.99
N GLN A 175 -29.98 -7.50 -6.91
CA GLN A 175 -30.69 -6.52 -6.11
C GLN A 175 -30.62 -6.91 -4.63
N LEU A 176 -30.76 -5.91 -3.76
CA LEU A 176 -30.86 -6.09 -2.31
C LEU A 176 -32.30 -5.79 -1.87
N PRO A 177 -32.86 -6.53 -0.91
CA PRO A 177 -34.20 -6.23 -0.39
C PRO A 177 -34.18 -4.92 0.40
N ASP A 178 -35.27 -4.16 0.32
CA ASP A 178 -35.40 -2.87 1.04
C ASP A 178 -35.23 -3.05 2.55
N SER A 179 -35.65 -4.19 3.10
CA SER A 179 -35.52 -4.53 4.53
C SER A 179 -34.08 -4.68 5.01
N LEU A 180 -33.08 -4.77 4.12
CA LEU A 180 -31.66 -4.83 4.50
C LEU A 180 -31.25 -3.59 5.32
N VAL A 181 -31.85 -2.43 5.05
CA VAL A 181 -31.52 -1.15 5.71
C VAL A 181 -31.93 -1.09 7.18
N ASP A 182 -32.82 -1.99 7.61
CA ASP A 182 -33.32 -2.07 8.99
C ASP A 182 -32.40 -2.88 9.93
N LEU A 183 -31.30 -3.46 9.41
CA LEU A 183 -30.30 -4.19 10.19
C LEU A 183 -29.39 -3.25 11.00
N VAL A 184 -29.97 -2.45 11.88
CA VAL A 184 -29.29 -1.36 12.62
C VAL A 184 -28.10 -1.80 13.48
N MET A 185 -28.00 -3.10 13.79
CA MET A 185 -26.89 -3.69 14.56
C MET A 185 -25.69 -4.11 13.69
N LEU A 186 -25.80 -3.98 12.36
CA LEU A 186 -24.78 -4.44 11.42
C LEU A 186 -23.50 -3.59 11.54
N GLU A 187 -22.37 -4.29 11.73
CA GLU A 187 -21.03 -3.72 11.88
C GLU A 187 -20.18 -3.97 10.64
N LYS A 188 -20.41 -5.08 9.93
CA LYS A 188 -19.68 -5.46 8.71
C LYS A 188 -20.62 -6.03 7.66
N LEU A 189 -20.57 -5.46 6.46
CA LEU A 189 -21.33 -5.91 5.29
C LEU A 189 -20.39 -6.09 4.10
N ASP A 190 -20.31 -7.32 3.60
CA ASP A 190 -19.54 -7.65 2.40
C ASP A 190 -20.48 -8.20 1.32
N LEU A 191 -20.62 -7.42 0.26
CA LEU A 191 -21.41 -7.67 -0.92
C LEU A 191 -20.54 -7.78 -2.17
N SER A 192 -19.22 -7.92 -2.00
CA SER A 192 -18.28 -7.90 -3.13
C SER A 192 -18.51 -9.04 -4.11
N ASN A 193 -18.11 -8.86 -5.37
CA ASN A 193 -18.22 -9.91 -6.40
C ASN A 193 -19.66 -10.42 -6.56
N ASN A 194 -20.59 -9.50 -6.84
CA ASN A 194 -21.98 -9.77 -7.17
C ASN A 194 -22.36 -9.03 -8.47
N LEU A 195 -23.65 -8.93 -8.77
CA LEU A 195 -24.18 -8.25 -9.97
C LEU A 195 -25.06 -7.05 -9.58
N ILE A 196 -24.79 -6.45 -8.42
CA ILE A 196 -25.65 -5.41 -7.83
C ILE A 196 -25.54 -4.14 -8.66
N LYS A 197 -26.69 -3.64 -9.12
CA LYS A 197 -26.77 -2.44 -9.96
C LYS A 197 -26.92 -1.14 -9.15
N GLN A 198 -27.56 -1.23 -7.99
CA GLN A 198 -27.82 -0.09 -7.09
C GLN A 198 -27.88 -0.57 -5.63
N LEU A 199 -27.47 0.28 -4.70
CA LEU A 199 -27.71 0.10 -3.27
C LEU A 199 -29.09 0.68 -2.89
N PRO A 200 -29.80 0.10 -1.90
CA PRO A 200 -31.09 0.62 -1.48
C PRO A 200 -30.96 2.00 -0.85
N SER A 201 -31.95 2.86 -1.09
CA SER A 201 -32.08 4.13 -0.36
C SER A 201 -32.30 3.83 1.12
N GLY A 202 -31.57 4.49 2.01
CA GLY A 202 -31.61 4.21 3.45
C GLY A 202 -30.46 3.33 3.93
N ILE A 203 -29.53 2.91 3.06
CA ILE A 203 -28.31 2.21 3.50
C ILE A 203 -27.56 3.01 4.59
N GLY A 204 -27.69 4.35 4.57
CA GLY A 204 -27.17 5.24 5.60
C GLY A 204 -27.71 5.03 7.02
N PHE A 205 -28.82 4.31 7.19
CA PHE A 205 -29.40 3.99 8.51
C PHE A 205 -28.62 2.91 9.28
N LEU A 206 -27.69 2.22 8.61
CA LEU A 206 -26.77 1.27 9.24
C LEU A 206 -25.67 1.99 10.03
N VAL A 207 -26.06 2.80 11.01
CA VAL A 207 -25.17 3.74 11.74
C VAL A 207 -24.04 3.07 12.53
N ARG A 208 -24.09 1.74 12.73
CA ARG A 208 -23.04 0.95 13.39
C ARG A 208 -22.05 0.32 12.42
N LEU A 209 -22.29 0.43 11.11
CA LEU A 209 -21.45 -0.17 10.09
C LEU A 209 -20.06 0.47 10.13
N THR A 210 -19.04 -0.39 10.17
CA THR A 210 -17.62 -0.02 10.23
C THR A 210 -16.89 -0.37 8.95
N GLU A 211 -17.36 -1.40 8.24
CA GLU A 211 -16.78 -1.93 7.01
C GLU A 211 -17.92 -2.23 6.03
N LEU A 212 -17.88 -1.56 4.87
CA LEU A 212 -18.77 -1.81 3.74
C LEU A 212 -17.92 -2.12 2.51
N ASP A 213 -18.05 -3.35 2.01
CA ASP A 213 -17.43 -3.77 0.75
C ASP A 213 -18.52 -4.08 -0.27
N VAL A 214 -18.55 -3.29 -1.33
CA VAL A 214 -19.44 -3.46 -2.50
C VAL A 214 -18.62 -3.53 -3.79
N SER A 215 -17.35 -3.91 -3.68
CA SER A 215 -16.44 -4.01 -4.83
C SER A 215 -16.87 -5.08 -5.84
N ASN A 216 -16.43 -4.98 -7.09
CA ASN A 216 -16.72 -5.96 -8.15
C ASN A 216 -18.23 -6.17 -8.32
N ASN A 217 -18.96 -5.07 -8.56
CA ASN A 217 -20.39 -5.03 -8.83
C ASN A 217 -20.66 -4.17 -10.09
N GLN A 218 -21.91 -3.77 -10.32
CA GLN A 218 -22.34 -2.96 -11.47
C GLN A 218 -22.94 -1.62 -11.02
N LEU A 219 -22.44 -1.07 -9.91
CA LEU A 219 -22.94 0.19 -9.35
C LEU A 219 -22.56 1.36 -10.28
N LYS A 220 -23.54 2.22 -10.58
CA LYS A 220 -23.33 3.46 -11.34
C LYS A 220 -23.20 4.71 -10.47
N THR A 221 -23.80 4.67 -9.29
CA THR A 221 -23.81 5.76 -8.32
C THR A 221 -23.89 5.17 -6.91
N LEU A 222 -23.50 5.96 -5.93
CA LEU A 222 -23.80 5.69 -4.52
C LEU A 222 -25.01 6.53 -4.09
N PRO A 223 -25.89 6.01 -3.23
CA PRO A 223 -27.02 6.78 -2.75
C PRO A 223 -26.53 7.91 -1.83
N PRO A 224 -27.09 9.14 -1.91
CA PRO A 224 -26.58 10.30 -1.16
C PRO A 224 -26.57 10.11 0.35
N ASP A 225 -27.48 9.30 0.89
CA ASP A 225 -27.58 9.02 2.32
C ASP A 225 -26.47 8.09 2.84
N ILE A 226 -25.63 7.50 1.97
CA ILE A 226 -24.51 6.64 2.38
C ILE A 226 -23.56 7.34 3.37
N VAL A 227 -23.47 8.67 3.30
CA VAL A 227 -22.65 9.51 4.18
C VAL A 227 -23.13 9.49 5.64
N ASN A 228 -24.37 9.04 5.89
CA ASN A 228 -24.93 8.89 7.23
C ASN A 228 -24.39 7.67 8.00
N LEU A 229 -23.52 6.85 7.39
CA LEU A 229 -22.83 5.77 8.09
C LEU A 229 -21.75 6.32 9.03
N ARG A 230 -22.17 6.87 10.18
CA ARG A 230 -21.33 7.65 11.11
C ARG A 230 -20.15 6.88 11.75
N ASN A 231 -20.14 5.56 11.66
CA ASN A 231 -19.07 4.71 12.18
C ASN A 231 -18.23 4.04 11.09
N LEU A 232 -18.50 4.33 9.81
CA LEU A 232 -17.81 3.69 8.70
C LEU A 232 -16.34 4.10 8.71
N ALA A 233 -15.45 3.10 8.78
CA ALA A 233 -14.01 3.27 8.74
C ALA A 233 -13.43 2.86 7.39
N ILE A 234 -14.02 1.85 6.74
CA ILE A 234 -13.56 1.30 5.47
C ILE A 234 -14.73 1.23 4.50
N LEU A 235 -14.57 1.88 3.34
CA LEU A 235 -15.50 1.80 2.21
C LEU A 235 -14.73 1.28 0.99
N ASP A 236 -15.14 0.11 0.48
CA ASP A 236 -14.63 -0.45 -0.77
C ASP A 236 -15.73 -0.46 -1.84
N ILE A 237 -15.50 0.32 -2.90
CA ILE A 237 -16.36 0.47 -4.08
C ILE A 237 -15.59 0.14 -5.36
N ASN A 238 -14.46 -0.58 -5.26
CA ASN A 238 -13.61 -0.92 -6.40
C ASN A 238 -14.34 -1.69 -7.49
N HIS A 239 -13.86 -1.62 -8.74
CA HIS A 239 -14.38 -2.42 -9.84
C HIS A 239 -15.91 -2.31 -9.99
N ASN A 240 -16.38 -1.08 -10.14
CA ASN A 240 -17.77 -0.74 -10.46
C ASN A 240 -17.78 0.20 -11.69
N SER A 241 -18.90 0.82 -11.99
CA SER A 241 -19.04 1.82 -13.06
C SER A 241 -19.49 3.17 -12.50
N ILE A 242 -18.93 3.55 -11.35
CA ILE A 242 -19.34 4.77 -10.64
C ILE A 242 -18.81 5.98 -11.38
N GLU A 243 -19.72 6.83 -11.88
CA GLU A 243 -19.35 8.03 -12.65
C GLU A 243 -19.06 9.24 -11.73
N LYS A 244 -19.76 9.33 -10.60
CA LYS A 244 -19.64 10.42 -9.62
C LYS A 244 -19.85 9.90 -8.19
N LEU A 245 -19.07 10.43 -7.27
CA LEU A 245 -19.29 10.28 -5.84
C LEU A 245 -20.22 11.37 -5.31
N PRO A 246 -20.95 11.13 -4.21
CA PRO A 246 -21.82 12.15 -3.61
C PRO A 246 -21.02 13.41 -3.23
N GLU A 247 -21.57 14.61 -3.49
CA GLU A 247 -20.93 15.88 -3.09
C GLU A 247 -20.73 15.98 -1.58
N SER A 248 -21.62 15.35 -0.80
CA SER A 248 -21.58 15.29 0.66
C SER A 248 -20.59 14.25 1.22
N LEU A 249 -19.67 13.69 0.42
CA LEU A 249 -18.71 12.68 0.88
C LEU A 249 -17.90 13.14 2.11
N GLY A 250 -17.63 14.43 2.21
CA GLY A 250 -17.01 15.07 3.38
C GLY A 250 -17.69 14.77 4.73
N GLU A 251 -18.97 14.43 4.76
CA GLU A 251 -19.71 14.12 6.00
C GLU A 251 -19.30 12.78 6.66
N PHE A 252 -18.47 11.96 6.00
CA PHE A 252 -17.90 10.73 6.56
C PHE A 252 -16.83 10.99 7.64
N ARG A 253 -17.25 11.41 8.83
CA ARG A 253 -16.34 11.85 9.92
C ARG A 253 -15.36 10.79 10.44
N LYS A 254 -15.63 9.50 10.26
CA LYS A 254 -14.80 8.40 10.75
C LYS A 254 -14.15 7.56 9.66
N LEU A 255 -14.36 7.90 8.39
CA LEU A 255 -13.80 7.14 7.28
C LEU A 255 -12.27 7.28 7.30
N GLN A 256 -11.60 6.14 7.24
CA GLN A 256 -10.14 6.04 7.27
C GLN A 256 -9.59 5.61 5.92
N ILE A 257 -10.29 4.70 5.24
CA ILE A 257 -9.84 4.08 4.00
C ILE A 257 -10.98 4.12 2.98
N LEU A 258 -10.70 4.71 1.81
CA LEU A 258 -11.58 4.72 0.65
C LEU A 258 -10.90 4.02 -0.52
N HIS A 259 -11.47 2.90 -0.94
CA HIS A 259 -11.07 2.20 -2.16
C HIS A 259 -12.09 2.47 -3.28
N ALA A 260 -11.67 3.22 -4.30
CA ALA A 260 -12.50 3.65 -5.42
C ALA A 260 -11.81 3.43 -6.78
N GLN A 261 -10.95 2.42 -6.85
CA GLN A 261 -10.20 2.04 -8.05
C GLN A 261 -11.09 1.37 -9.10
N HIS A 262 -10.69 1.46 -10.37
CA HIS A 262 -11.40 0.82 -11.48
C HIS A 262 -12.90 1.20 -11.52
N ASN A 263 -13.14 2.50 -11.65
CA ASN A 263 -14.47 3.10 -11.82
C ASN A 263 -14.40 4.13 -12.96
N ASP A 264 -15.50 4.84 -13.19
CA ASP A 264 -15.61 5.86 -14.24
C ASP A 264 -15.61 7.29 -13.65
N ILE A 265 -14.95 7.50 -12.50
CA ILE A 265 -14.99 8.76 -11.74
C ILE A 265 -14.24 9.85 -12.50
N GLN A 266 -14.89 10.99 -12.73
CA GLN A 266 -14.32 12.11 -13.50
C GLN A 266 -13.80 13.26 -12.63
N GLU A 267 -14.35 13.42 -11.43
CA GLU A 267 -14.08 14.55 -10.53
C GLU A 267 -13.89 14.02 -9.10
N ILE A 268 -12.95 14.62 -8.37
CA ILE A 268 -12.75 14.32 -6.94
C ILE A 268 -13.82 15.08 -6.15
N PRO A 269 -14.58 14.41 -5.26
CA PRO A 269 -15.59 15.07 -4.44
C PRO A 269 -14.96 15.91 -3.32
N ASP A 270 -15.78 16.71 -2.65
CA ASP A 270 -15.35 17.44 -1.46
C ASP A 270 -15.16 16.47 -0.26
N PHE A 271 -14.01 16.60 0.40
CA PHE A 271 -13.67 15.85 1.62
C PHE A 271 -13.75 16.73 2.88
N THR A 272 -14.33 17.92 2.81
CA THR A 272 -14.54 18.81 3.96
C THR A 272 -15.30 18.08 5.08
N GLY A 273 -14.62 17.80 6.19
CA GLY A 273 -15.17 17.06 7.34
C GLY A 273 -14.70 15.60 7.48
N CYS A 274 -13.97 15.05 6.50
CA CYS A 274 -13.32 13.73 6.59
C CYS A 274 -12.03 13.79 7.42
N GLU A 275 -12.15 14.12 8.71
CA GLU A 275 -11.00 14.37 9.60
C GLU A 275 -10.11 13.14 9.85
N CYS A 276 -10.63 11.93 9.64
CA CYS A 276 -9.94 10.68 9.95
C CYS A 276 -9.34 9.96 8.73
N ILE A 277 -9.49 10.51 7.52
CA ILE A 277 -9.11 9.80 6.30
C ILE A 277 -7.58 9.70 6.17
N GLN A 278 -7.10 8.48 5.97
CA GLN A 278 -5.68 8.14 5.95
C GLN A 278 -5.25 7.59 4.59
N GLU A 279 -6.14 6.89 3.89
CA GLU A 279 -5.81 6.25 2.63
C GLU A 279 -6.92 6.45 1.61
N ILE A 280 -6.55 6.99 0.45
CA ILE A 280 -7.46 7.20 -0.68
C ILE A 280 -6.86 6.53 -1.90
N TYR A 281 -7.64 5.63 -2.50
CA TYR A 281 -7.28 4.94 -3.72
C TYR A 281 -8.27 5.25 -4.84
N PHE A 282 -7.82 6.03 -5.81
CA PHE A 282 -8.59 6.47 -6.99
C PHE A 282 -7.98 5.96 -8.31
N GLY A 283 -7.13 4.95 -8.26
CA GLY A 283 -6.45 4.46 -9.46
C GLY A 283 -7.41 3.93 -10.54
N ASN A 284 -7.07 4.05 -11.82
CA ASN A 284 -7.89 3.57 -12.94
C ASN A 284 -9.28 4.22 -12.98
N ASN A 285 -9.30 5.55 -13.14
CA ASN A 285 -10.50 6.38 -13.29
C ASN A 285 -10.26 7.43 -14.42
N PHE A 286 -11.12 8.43 -14.52
CA PHE A 286 -11.04 9.51 -15.52
C PHE A 286 -10.85 10.90 -14.89
N ILE A 287 -10.20 10.97 -13.73
CA ILE A 287 -9.99 12.22 -13.00
C ILE A 287 -9.01 13.12 -13.77
N LYS A 288 -9.40 14.37 -14.00
CA LYS A 288 -8.61 15.36 -14.77
C LYS A 288 -7.88 16.38 -13.91
N GLU A 289 -8.49 16.77 -12.80
CA GLU A 289 -8.00 17.88 -11.98
C GLU A 289 -8.12 17.51 -10.50
N ILE A 290 -7.22 18.07 -9.71
CA ILE A 290 -7.23 18.00 -8.24
C ILE A 290 -7.50 19.42 -7.74
N PRO A 291 -8.61 19.67 -7.04
CA PRO A 291 -8.89 20.99 -6.47
C PRO A 291 -7.81 21.43 -5.47
N ASP A 292 -7.37 22.69 -5.51
CA ASP A 292 -6.32 23.22 -4.61
C ASP A 292 -6.72 23.12 -3.13
N GLU A 293 -7.97 23.48 -2.82
CA GLU A 293 -8.56 23.47 -1.46
C GLU A 293 -8.61 22.07 -0.83
N LEU A 294 -8.56 21.01 -1.65
CA LEU A 294 -8.62 19.63 -1.18
C LEU A 294 -7.48 19.29 -0.22
N CYS A 295 -6.30 19.84 -0.48
CA CYS A 295 -5.11 19.58 0.33
C CYS A 295 -5.20 20.18 1.75
N GLU A 296 -6.06 21.18 1.97
CA GLU A 296 -6.29 21.76 3.30
C GLU A 296 -7.10 20.82 4.21
N ASN A 297 -7.98 20.02 3.59
CA ASN A 297 -8.93 19.14 4.28
C ASN A 297 -8.35 17.77 4.61
N LEU A 298 -7.32 17.31 3.89
CA LEU A 298 -6.77 15.95 3.98
C LEU A 298 -5.51 15.85 4.87
N GLN A 299 -5.49 16.53 6.01
CA GLN A 299 -4.29 16.67 6.83
C GLN A 299 -3.73 15.35 7.39
N GLN A 300 -4.58 14.33 7.58
CA GLN A 300 -4.20 13.01 8.10
C GLN A 300 -3.85 12.00 7.00
N LEU A 301 -3.88 12.39 5.72
CA LEU A 301 -3.66 11.51 4.58
C LEU A 301 -2.23 10.99 4.56
N LYS A 302 -2.09 9.67 4.50
CA LYS A 302 -0.82 8.94 4.42
C LYS A 302 -0.58 8.37 3.03
N VAL A 303 -1.63 7.83 2.42
CA VAL A 303 -1.54 7.17 1.11
C VAL A 303 -2.52 7.82 0.16
N TRP A 304 -2.01 8.32 -0.96
CA TRP A 304 -2.81 8.81 -2.06
C TRP A 304 -2.42 8.12 -3.36
N GLU A 305 -3.29 7.24 -3.85
CA GLU A 305 -3.11 6.54 -5.12
C GLU A 305 -4.05 7.11 -6.17
N LEU A 306 -3.49 7.72 -7.21
CA LEU A 306 -4.15 8.38 -8.33
C LEU A 306 -3.69 7.81 -9.67
N ARG A 307 -3.07 6.62 -9.68
CA ARG A 307 -2.52 6.02 -10.91
C ARG A 307 -3.56 5.84 -12.02
N ASP A 308 -3.15 5.82 -13.28
CA ASP A 308 -4.05 5.54 -14.42
C ASP A 308 -5.28 6.47 -14.42
N ASN A 309 -5.03 7.78 -14.45
CA ASN A 309 -6.05 8.83 -14.55
C ASN A 309 -5.67 9.82 -15.68
N GLN A 310 -6.34 10.97 -15.77
CA GLN A 310 -6.09 12.02 -16.77
C GLN A 310 -5.56 13.31 -16.13
N ILE A 311 -4.87 13.22 -15.00
CA ILE A 311 -4.46 14.39 -14.21
C ILE A 311 -3.36 15.15 -14.93
N THR A 312 -3.55 16.44 -15.17
CA THR A 312 -2.59 17.29 -15.91
C THR A 312 -1.63 18.08 -15.03
N VAL A 313 -2.05 18.45 -13.82
CA VAL A 313 -1.26 19.27 -12.89
C VAL A 313 -1.48 18.77 -11.46
N LEU A 314 -0.43 18.80 -10.64
CA LEU A 314 -0.52 18.63 -9.19
C LEU A 314 -0.55 20.01 -8.51
N PRO A 315 -1.43 20.24 -7.52
CA PRO A 315 -1.54 21.53 -6.84
C PRO A 315 -0.30 21.81 -5.99
N GLN A 316 0.07 23.09 -5.84
CA GLN A 316 1.19 23.49 -4.97
C GLN A 316 0.89 23.21 -3.49
N ASP A 317 -0.39 23.27 -3.11
CA ASP A 317 -0.87 23.02 -1.76
C ASP A 317 -0.70 21.56 -1.29
N ILE A 318 -0.23 20.65 -2.16
CA ILE A 318 0.14 19.29 -1.77
C ILE A 318 1.15 19.25 -0.62
N VAL A 319 1.93 20.33 -0.44
CA VAL A 319 2.85 20.50 0.70
C VAL A 319 2.14 20.51 2.07
N LYS A 320 0.85 20.86 2.12
CA LYS A 320 0.03 20.87 3.34
C LYS A 320 -0.25 19.46 3.87
N LEU A 321 -0.07 18.42 3.04
CA LEU A 321 -0.26 17.01 3.41
C LEU A 321 0.93 16.47 4.21
N ALA A 322 1.17 17.03 5.39
CA ALA A 322 2.38 16.77 6.19
C ALA A 322 2.60 15.29 6.55
N HIS A 323 1.53 14.49 6.60
CA HIS A 323 1.58 13.07 6.93
C HIS A 323 1.68 12.13 5.71
N LEU A 324 1.75 12.66 4.49
CA LEU A 324 1.77 11.86 3.27
C LEU A 324 3.07 11.04 3.19
N THR A 325 2.94 9.72 3.12
CA THR A 325 4.05 8.76 3.01
C THR A 325 4.15 8.15 1.62
N LYS A 326 3.03 8.01 0.92
CA LYS A 326 2.97 7.43 -0.41
C LYS A 326 2.06 8.27 -1.32
N LEU A 327 2.64 8.73 -2.42
CA LEU A 327 1.95 9.38 -3.53
C LEU A 327 2.22 8.58 -4.81
N ASP A 328 1.17 8.06 -5.42
CA ASP A 328 1.24 7.33 -6.69
C ASP A 328 0.41 8.05 -7.74
N VAL A 329 1.07 8.73 -8.67
CA VAL A 329 0.46 9.45 -9.80
C VAL A 329 0.92 8.87 -11.14
N THR A 330 1.26 7.59 -11.14
CA THR A 330 1.73 6.85 -12.33
C THR A 330 0.67 6.89 -13.44
N ASN A 331 1.09 6.89 -14.70
CA ASN A 331 0.21 6.85 -15.88
C ASN A 331 -0.87 7.94 -15.84
N ASN A 332 -0.44 9.19 -15.75
CA ASN A 332 -1.29 10.38 -15.85
C ASN A 332 -0.79 11.29 -16.98
N GLU A 333 -1.34 12.50 -17.06
CA GLU A 333 -1.03 13.48 -18.10
C GLU A 333 -0.16 14.64 -17.57
N LEU A 334 0.56 14.41 -16.46
CA LEU A 334 1.35 15.43 -15.78
C LEU A 334 2.49 15.94 -16.66
N THR A 335 2.60 17.25 -16.83
CA THR A 335 3.71 17.89 -17.56
C THR A 335 4.89 18.23 -16.65
N GLU A 336 4.61 18.47 -15.37
CA GLU A 336 5.58 18.81 -14.34
C GLU A 336 5.14 18.27 -12.97
N ILE A 337 6.12 18.15 -12.07
CA ILE A 337 5.87 17.86 -10.65
C ILE A 337 6.32 19.10 -9.87
N PRO A 338 5.45 19.71 -9.04
CA PRO A 338 5.81 20.86 -8.23
C PRO A 338 7.02 20.55 -7.34
N ALA A 339 8.02 21.44 -7.32
CA ALA A 339 9.23 21.27 -6.51
C ALA A 339 8.92 21.13 -5.02
N VAL A 340 7.82 21.76 -4.56
CA VAL A 340 7.30 21.70 -3.19
C VAL A 340 6.97 20.29 -2.70
N VAL A 341 6.73 19.31 -3.60
CA VAL A 341 6.55 17.90 -3.22
C VAL A 341 7.77 17.36 -2.47
N ALA A 342 8.96 17.88 -2.76
CA ALA A 342 10.20 17.46 -2.11
C ALA A 342 10.38 17.99 -0.68
N LEU A 343 9.48 18.88 -0.24
CA LEU A 343 9.40 19.42 1.12
C LEU A 343 8.56 18.55 2.06
N LEU A 344 7.84 17.55 1.52
CA LEU A 344 7.03 16.65 2.34
C LEU A 344 7.93 15.80 3.26
N PRO A 345 7.80 15.92 4.60
CA PRO A 345 8.79 15.38 5.54
C PRO A 345 8.74 13.85 5.67
N HIS A 346 7.60 13.24 5.32
CA HIS A 346 7.35 11.82 5.52
C HIS A 346 7.20 11.04 4.21
N LEU A 347 7.38 11.68 3.05
CA LEU A 347 7.19 11.05 1.75
C LEU A 347 8.29 10.01 1.48
N GLN A 348 7.90 8.74 1.48
CA GLN A 348 8.78 7.58 1.29
C GLN A 348 8.69 7.01 -0.12
N SER A 349 7.50 7.09 -0.72
CA SER A 349 7.21 6.55 -2.05
C SER A 349 6.51 7.60 -2.90
N LEU A 350 7.22 8.13 -3.88
CA LEU A 350 6.70 8.95 -4.96
C LEU A 350 6.85 8.18 -6.26
N LYS A 351 5.72 7.87 -6.90
CA LYS A 351 5.67 7.23 -8.21
C LYS A 351 5.06 8.17 -9.24
N ILE A 352 5.81 8.46 -10.29
CA ILE A 352 5.48 9.45 -11.34
C ILE A 352 5.68 8.89 -12.76
N GLU A 353 5.87 7.58 -12.89
CA GLU A 353 6.09 6.90 -14.16
C GLU A 353 4.93 7.12 -15.14
N GLY A 354 5.17 6.99 -16.44
CA GLY A 354 4.08 7.07 -17.44
C GLY A 354 3.42 8.45 -17.62
N ASN A 355 4.05 9.52 -17.14
CA ASN A 355 3.59 10.90 -17.34
C ASN A 355 4.33 11.62 -18.49
N LYS A 356 3.84 12.79 -18.92
CA LYS A 356 4.45 13.63 -19.98
C LYS A 356 5.47 14.63 -19.43
N LEU A 357 6.30 14.18 -18.48
CA LEU A 357 7.27 15.02 -17.78
C LEU A 357 8.39 15.48 -18.72
N LYS A 358 8.44 16.77 -19.02
CA LYS A 358 9.48 17.34 -19.92
C LYS A 358 10.81 17.56 -19.21
N HIS A 359 10.76 17.76 -17.90
CA HIS A 359 11.88 18.29 -17.14
C HIS A 359 12.55 17.28 -16.19
N ILE A 360 11.94 16.11 -15.97
CA ILE A 360 12.52 15.03 -15.18
C ILE A 360 12.90 13.93 -16.18
N ARG A 361 14.20 13.62 -16.27
CA ARG A 361 14.67 12.60 -17.19
C ARG A 361 14.18 11.21 -16.76
N ALA A 362 13.97 10.32 -17.72
CA ALA A 362 13.48 8.97 -17.45
C ALA A 362 14.40 8.17 -16.50
N ASP A 363 15.71 8.35 -16.58
CA ASP A 363 16.67 7.69 -15.68
C ASP A 363 16.47 8.10 -14.21
N VAL A 364 16.15 9.37 -13.93
CA VAL A 364 15.81 9.89 -12.59
C VAL A 364 14.51 9.27 -12.06
N VAL A 365 13.52 9.09 -12.93
CA VAL A 365 12.24 8.46 -12.55
C VAL A 365 12.44 7.00 -12.12
N HIS A 366 13.26 6.23 -12.84
CA HIS A 366 13.49 4.81 -12.57
C HIS A 366 14.49 4.51 -11.44
N THR A 367 15.24 5.51 -10.97
CA THR A 367 16.23 5.32 -9.88
C THR A 367 15.60 5.32 -8.49
N GLY A 368 14.32 5.68 -8.38
CA GLY A 368 13.55 5.62 -7.14
C GLY A 368 13.25 6.99 -6.52
N THR A 369 12.36 6.97 -5.52
CA THR A 369 11.76 8.18 -4.93
C THR A 369 12.78 9.19 -4.42
N GLN A 370 13.83 8.78 -3.71
CA GLN A 370 14.79 9.72 -3.14
C GLN A 370 15.52 10.54 -4.21
N ARG A 371 15.82 9.93 -5.36
CA ARG A 371 16.46 10.63 -6.47
C ARG A 371 15.55 11.66 -7.11
N ILE A 372 14.26 11.33 -7.26
CA ILE A 372 13.23 12.27 -7.73
C ILE A 372 13.11 13.45 -6.76
N LEU A 373 13.04 13.19 -5.45
CA LEU A 373 12.93 14.25 -4.45
C LEU A 373 14.17 15.14 -4.42
N GLN A 374 15.37 14.58 -4.57
CA GLN A 374 16.61 15.35 -4.68
C GLN A 374 16.60 16.27 -5.90
N PHE A 375 16.22 15.75 -7.06
CA PHE A 375 16.08 16.54 -8.30
C PHE A 375 15.09 17.70 -8.15
N LEU A 376 13.96 17.45 -7.46
CA LEU A 376 12.97 18.49 -7.19
C LEU A 376 13.48 19.54 -6.20
N ARG A 377 14.31 19.16 -5.21
CA ARG A 377 14.92 20.11 -4.27
C ARG A 377 15.84 21.10 -4.96
N GLU A 378 16.57 20.69 -6.00
CA GLU A 378 17.44 21.56 -6.79
C GLU A 378 16.69 22.66 -7.55
N LYS A 379 15.37 22.51 -7.71
CA LYS A 379 14.51 23.46 -8.42
C LYS A 379 13.68 24.36 -7.50
N LEU A 380 13.81 24.19 -6.18
CA LEU A 380 13.10 25.05 -5.23
C LEU A 380 13.64 26.48 -5.30
N SER A 381 12.73 27.44 -5.41
CA SER A 381 13.06 28.87 -5.30
C SER A 381 13.09 29.30 -3.83
N ASP A 382 13.72 30.45 -3.53
CA ASP A 382 13.72 31.04 -2.18
C ASP A 382 12.30 31.38 -1.70
N GLU A 383 11.35 31.63 -2.61
CA GLU A 383 9.94 31.87 -2.29
C GLU A 383 9.23 30.58 -1.83
N ASP A 384 9.49 29.45 -2.50
CA ASP A 384 8.96 28.13 -2.12
C ASP A 384 9.45 27.71 -0.72
N LEU A 385 10.68 28.11 -0.37
CA LEU A 385 11.27 27.87 0.95
C LEU A 385 10.63 28.74 2.05
N ASN A 386 10.24 29.97 1.72
CA ASN A 386 9.57 30.89 2.65
C ASN A 386 8.11 30.51 2.93
N ALA A 387 7.41 29.86 2.00
CA ALA A 387 6.05 29.36 2.22
C ALA A 387 5.96 28.37 3.40
N LEU A 388 7.06 27.68 3.75
CA LEU A 388 7.14 26.78 4.91
C LEU A 388 7.35 27.48 6.25
N SER A 389 7.98 28.67 6.29
CA SER A 389 8.31 29.32 7.57
C SER A 389 7.07 29.80 8.31
N ASN A 390 5.95 29.96 7.61
CA ASN A 390 4.67 30.37 8.18
C ASN A 390 3.77 29.19 8.58
N GLY A 391 4.12 27.94 8.25
CA GLY A 391 3.24 26.77 8.42
C GLY A 391 3.71 25.73 9.44
N PHE A 392 4.97 25.74 9.86
CA PHE A 392 5.51 24.76 10.81
C PHE A 392 6.19 25.46 11.99
N GLU A 393 5.43 25.72 13.05
CA GLU A 393 6.02 26.06 14.35
C GLU A 393 6.92 24.92 14.81
N SER A 394 8.20 25.24 15.05
CA SER A 394 9.20 24.28 15.50
C SER A 394 8.89 23.82 16.93
N ALA A 395 8.67 22.52 17.12
CA ALA A 395 8.65 21.93 18.45
C ALA A 395 10.04 22.00 19.11
N PRO A 396 10.13 22.27 20.43
CA PRO A 396 11.41 22.38 21.14
C PRO A 396 12.14 21.04 21.28
N ILE A 397 13.45 21.15 21.49
CA ILE A 397 14.52 20.14 21.32
C ILE A 397 14.44 18.95 22.30
N GLU A 398 13.48 18.90 23.23
CA GLU A 398 13.39 17.84 24.25
C GLU A 398 12.42 16.68 23.93
N ALA A 399 11.73 16.72 22.78
CA ALA A 399 10.77 15.69 22.37
C ALA A 399 11.08 15.04 21.00
N CYS A 400 12.34 14.91 20.61
CA CYS A 400 12.70 14.15 19.40
C CYS A 400 12.51 12.64 19.63
N VAL A 401 11.37 12.11 19.17
CA VAL A 401 11.15 10.66 19.07
C VAL A 401 11.97 10.14 17.88
N PHE A 402 13.05 9.42 18.16
CA PHE A 402 13.81 8.68 17.14
C PHE A 402 12.98 7.50 16.62
N PRO A 403 13.09 7.13 15.32
CA PRO A 403 12.30 6.05 14.74
C PRO A 403 12.67 4.72 15.41
N ASP A 404 11.65 3.94 15.78
CA ASP A 404 11.86 2.61 16.35
C ASP A 404 12.44 1.62 15.31
N ARG A 405 13.06 0.56 15.80
CA ARG A 405 13.64 -0.52 14.99
C ARG A 405 12.70 -1.09 13.92
N TYR A 406 11.40 -1.18 14.19
CA TYR A 406 10.44 -1.77 13.24
C TYR A 406 10.20 -0.85 12.05
N LYS A 407 10.07 0.46 12.29
CA LYS A 407 9.96 1.49 11.24
C LYS A 407 11.19 1.50 10.35
N MET A 408 12.39 1.44 10.94
CA MET A 408 13.65 1.40 10.18
C MET A 408 13.79 0.14 9.32
N ARG A 409 13.38 -1.03 9.85
CA ARG A 409 13.49 -2.31 9.14
C ARG A 409 12.54 -2.40 7.94
N ASN A 410 11.35 -1.82 8.02
CA ASN A 410 10.39 -1.85 6.91
C ASN A 410 10.82 -0.94 5.75
N GLY A 411 11.46 0.20 6.04
CA GLY A 411 11.92 1.14 5.03
C GLY A 411 13.37 0.96 4.58
N ASN A 412 14.15 0.11 5.25
CA ASN A 412 15.62 0.02 5.11
C ASN A 412 16.32 1.39 5.22
N ILE A 413 15.71 2.35 5.94
CA ILE A 413 16.14 3.74 6.01
C ILE A 413 16.09 4.27 7.45
N LEU A 414 17.09 5.03 7.84
CA LEU A 414 17.06 5.89 9.03
C LEU A 414 16.85 7.33 8.55
N ASN A 415 15.62 7.84 8.72
CA ASN A 415 15.26 9.21 8.34
C ASN A 415 15.12 10.09 9.59
N LEU A 416 15.98 11.09 9.72
CA LEU A 416 16.00 12.12 10.77
C LEU A 416 16.04 13.53 10.17
N THR A 417 15.45 13.72 8.99
CA THR A 417 15.42 15.00 8.27
C THR A 417 14.65 16.07 9.05
N MET A 418 15.11 17.33 8.99
CA MET A 418 14.41 18.51 9.51
C MET A 418 14.03 18.45 11.00
N LYS A 419 14.89 17.83 11.82
CA LYS A 419 14.67 17.71 13.27
C LYS A 419 15.45 18.75 14.09
N GLY A 420 16.23 19.61 13.43
CA GLY A 420 17.06 20.62 14.10
C GLY A 420 18.16 20.02 14.98
N LEU A 421 18.58 18.79 14.70
CA LEU A 421 19.52 18.03 15.53
C LEU A 421 20.93 18.63 15.50
N THR A 422 21.56 18.74 16.66
CA THR A 422 22.97 19.12 16.79
C THR A 422 23.89 17.91 16.99
N SER A 423 23.34 16.82 17.52
CA SER A 423 23.99 15.51 17.67
C SER A 423 22.94 14.39 17.59
N ILE A 424 23.40 13.15 17.43
CA ILE A 424 22.57 11.95 17.38
C ILE A 424 23.16 10.95 18.37
N PRO A 425 22.35 10.37 19.29
CA PRO A 425 22.84 9.37 20.24
C PRO A 425 23.31 8.08 19.54
N ASP A 426 24.31 7.41 20.13
CA ASP A 426 24.87 6.17 19.58
C ASP A 426 23.85 5.02 19.55
N GLU A 427 22.88 5.02 20.48
CA GLU A 427 21.81 4.02 20.55
C GLU A 427 21.01 3.94 19.25
N VAL A 428 20.78 5.09 18.60
CA VAL A 428 20.04 5.15 17.32
C VAL A 428 20.79 4.40 16.21
N PHE A 429 22.12 4.51 16.19
CA PHE A 429 22.94 3.80 15.22
C PHE A 429 23.07 2.31 15.53
N ILE A 430 23.01 1.92 16.82
CA ILE A 430 22.94 0.52 17.24
C ILE A 430 21.64 -0.10 16.73
N GLU A 431 20.50 0.56 16.93
CA GLU A 431 19.21 0.08 16.42
C GLU A 431 19.18 0.04 14.89
N ALA A 432 19.74 1.04 14.21
CA ALA A 432 19.84 1.08 12.75
C ALA A 432 20.72 -0.07 12.21
N LYS A 433 21.80 -0.41 12.92
CA LYS A 433 22.66 -1.57 12.59
C LYS A 433 21.87 -2.86 12.71
N GLU A 434 21.12 -3.03 13.80
CA GLU A 434 20.28 -4.20 14.03
C GLU A 434 19.12 -4.32 13.03
N ALA A 435 18.62 -3.20 12.51
CA ALA A 435 17.63 -3.14 11.45
C ALA A 435 18.23 -3.34 10.04
N ARG A 436 19.57 -3.37 9.90
CA ARG A 436 20.30 -3.49 8.63
C ARG A 436 19.95 -2.38 7.63
N VAL A 437 19.87 -1.16 8.13
CA VAL A 437 19.58 0.04 7.33
C VAL A 437 20.60 0.21 6.21
N ALA A 438 20.12 0.48 5.00
CA ALA A 438 20.93 0.72 3.81
C ALA A 438 21.02 2.20 3.41
N SER A 439 20.09 3.04 3.89
CA SER A 439 20.04 4.47 3.59
C SER A 439 19.90 5.30 4.87
N VAL A 440 20.66 6.38 4.99
CA VAL A 440 20.59 7.28 6.15
C VAL A 440 20.38 8.71 5.64
N ASP A 441 19.29 9.35 6.06
CA ASP A 441 18.98 10.74 5.75
C ASP A 441 18.98 11.61 7.01
N LEU A 442 19.96 12.50 7.10
CA LEU A 442 20.16 13.45 8.18
C LEU A 442 20.09 14.90 7.68
N CYS A 443 19.43 15.16 6.55
CA CYS A 443 19.44 16.48 5.94
C CYS A 443 18.65 17.54 6.74
N LYS A 444 19.00 18.82 6.52
CA LYS A 444 18.36 19.99 7.16
C LYS A 444 18.38 19.91 8.68
N ASN A 445 19.53 19.60 9.26
CA ASN A 445 19.77 19.63 10.70
C ASN A 445 20.82 20.69 11.05
N LYS A 446 21.25 20.73 12.31
CA LYS A 446 22.26 21.67 12.82
C LYS A 446 23.56 20.93 13.19
N LEU A 447 23.88 19.85 12.48
CA LEU A 447 25.06 19.04 12.77
C LEU A 447 26.33 19.82 12.42
N GLY A 448 27.19 20.04 13.41
CA GLY A 448 28.51 20.66 13.20
C GLY A 448 29.61 19.66 12.80
N LEU A 449 29.41 18.39 13.14
CA LEU A 449 30.32 17.28 12.87
C LEU A 449 29.55 16.09 12.30
N VAL A 450 30.22 15.25 11.52
CA VAL A 450 29.65 13.99 11.02
C VAL A 450 29.51 13.02 12.21
N PRO A 451 28.33 12.43 12.45
CA PRO A 451 28.12 11.52 13.57
C PRO A 451 29.04 10.30 13.51
N VAL A 452 29.83 10.09 14.56
CA VAL A 452 30.80 8.98 14.65
C VAL A 452 30.11 7.61 14.57
N GLY A 453 28.87 7.51 15.07
CA GLY A 453 28.07 6.29 15.05
C GLY A 453 27.78 5.73 13.64
N LEU A 454 27.89 6.54 12.57
CA LEU A 454 27.75 6.06 11.19
C LEU A 454 28.71 4.92 10.84
N GLN A 455 29.88 4.85 11.48
CA GLN A 455 30.85 3.77 11.28
C GLN A 455 30.27 2.37 11.57
N MET A 456 29.29 2.30 12.47
CA MET A 456 28.63 1.05 12.87
C MET A 456 27.81 0.43 11.72
N LEU A 457 27.46 1.23 10.71
CA LEU A 457 26.64 0.85 9.56
C LEU A 457 27.47 0.48 8.31
N SER A 458 28.80 0.45 8.43
CA SER A 458 29.74 0.17 7.32
C SER A 458 29.44 -1.11 6.53
N GLU A 459 28.83 -2.12 7.16
CA GLU A 459 28.47 -3.38 6.52
C GLU A 459 27.30 -3.28 5.53
N PHE A 460 26.41 -2.29 5.66
CA PHE A 460 25.13 -2.24 4.93
C PHE A 460 24.86 -0.90 4.23
N LEU A 461 25.42 0.20 4.73
CA LEU A 461 25.10 1.54 4.25
C LEU A 461 25.54 1.76 2.79
N THR A 462 24.58 2.08 1.93
CA THR A 462 24.79 2.40 0.52
C THR A 462 24.48 3.85 0.19
N GLU A 463 23.68 4.55 0.98
CA GLU A 463 23.27 5.93 0.74
C GLU A 463 23.36 6.75 2.01
N LEU A 464 24.00 7.92 1.94
CA LEU A 464 24.15 8.83 3.07
C LEU A 464 23.88 10.27 2.63
N ASN A 465 22.87 10.88 3.22
CA ASN A 465 22.52 12.28 3.02
C ASN A 465 22.79 13.09 4.28
N LEU A 466 23.78 13.99 4.20
CA LEU A 466 24.21 14.93 5.23
C LEU A 466 24.01 16.39 4.78
N SER A 467 23.19 16.62 3.75
CA SER A 467 22.98 17.94 3.16
C SER A 467 22.33 18.94 4.12
N ALA A 468 22.55 20.23 3.88
CA ALA A 468 21.97 21.34 4.65
C ALA A 468 22.22 21.20 6.16
N ASN A 469 23.49 21.07 6.53
CA ASN A 469 23.96 21.02 7.91
C ASN A 469 25.01 22.14 8.14
N GLN A 470 25.72 22.09 9.26
CA GLN A 470 26.77 23.06 9.63
C GLN A 470 28.16 22.42 9.60
N LEU A 471 28.35 21.38 8.77
CA LEU A 471 29.59 20.62 8.72
C LEU A 471 30.73 21.48 8.17
N LYS A 472 31.86 21.50 8.90
CA LYS A 472 33.09 22.19 8.48
C LYS A 472 34.16 21.24 7.93
N GLU A 473 34.12 19.99 8.37
CA GLU A 473 35.04 18.94 7.97
C GLU A 473 34.35 17.58 7.93
N VAL A 474 34.96 16.65 7.20
CA VAL A 474 34.54 15.25 7.13
C VAL A 474 35.66 14.40 7.74
N PRO A 475 35.37 13.51 8.71
CA PRO A 475 36.37 12.68 9.37
C PRO A 475 36.88 11.55 8.44
N GLU A 476 38.13 11.10 8.64
CA GLU A 476 38.72 10.01 7.85
C GLU A 476 37.96 8.69 7.99
N GLU A 477 37.29 8.48 9.14
CA GLU A 477 36.48 7.31 9.42
C GLU A 477 35.33 7.13 8.44
N LEU A 478 34.86 8.19 7.78
CA LEU A 478 33.79 8.07 6.77
C LEU A 478 34.22 7.17 5.60
N ALA A 479 35.52 7.11 5.29
CA ALA A 479 36.06 6.24 4.25
C ALA A 479 35.86 4.74 4.56
N LYS A 480 35.59 4.36 5.81
CA LYS A 480 35.29 2.96 6.19
C LYS A 480 33.95 2.48 5.64
N LEU A 481 33.09 3.36 5.14
CA LEU A 481 31.81 3.03 4.51
C LEU A 481 32.01 2.53 3.07
N ALA A 482 32.72 1.41 2.91
CA ALA A 482 33.18 0.91 1.61
C ALA A 482 32.06 0.52 0.63
N LYS A 483 30.81 0.35 1.10
CA LYS A 483 29.62 0.03 0.27
C LYS A 483 28.84 1.26 -0.17
N LEU A 484 29.23 2.46 0.27
CA LEU A 484 28.53 3.68 -0.05
C LEU A 484 28.57 3.93 -1.56
N LYS A 485 27.41 4.18 -2.13
CA LYS A 485 27.18 4.49 -3.55
C LYS A 485 26.81 5.95 -3.76
N LEU A 486 26.08 6.54 -2.81
CA LEU A 486 25.66 7.94 -2.84
C LEU A 486 26.07 8.63 -1.55
N LEU A 487 26.76 9.76 -1.69
CA LEU A 487 27.11 10.66 -0.60
C LEU A 487 26.70 12.09 -0.95
N ASP A 488 25.74 12.62 -0.19
CA ASP A 488 25.32 14.03 -0.30
C ASP A 488 25.83 14.83 0.90
N LEU A 489 26.72 15.78 0.61
CA LEU A 489 27.34 16.71 1.55
C LEU A 489 27.01 18.17 1.18
N SER A 490 25.97 18.39 0.37
CA SER A 490 25.61 19.71 -0.13
C SER A 490 25.18 20.70 0.95
N SER A 491 25.27 21.99 0.66
CA SER A 491 24.82 23.07 1.55
C SER A 491 25.42 22.96 2.96
N ASN A 492 26.74 22.83 3.03
CA ASN A 492 27.51 22.81 4.26
C ASN A 492 28.58 23.91 4.21
N SER A 493 29.57 23.87 5.10
CA SER A 493 30.72 24.79 5.12
C SER A 493 32.05 24.07 4.86
N LEU A 494 32.03 23.01 4.04
CA LEU A 494 33.21 22.20 3.73
C LEU A 494 34.13 22.94 2.74
N ASN A 495 35.44 22.81 2.93
CA ASN A 495 36.45 23.34 2.00
C ASN A 495 37.44 22.28 1.48
N SER A 496 37.42 21.08 2.07
CA SER A 496 38.29 19.96 1.77
C SER A 496 37.61 18.65 2.14
N LEU A 497 38.12 17.54 1.59
CA LEU A 497 37.71 16.18 1.93
C LEU A 497 38.95 15.37 2.35
N PRO A 498 38.83 14.42 3.28
CA PRO A 498 39.95 13.62 3.75
C PRO A 498 40.50 12.69 2.64
N ILE A 499 41.83 12.57 2.58
CA ILE A 499 42.52 11.76 1.56
C ILE A 499 42.10 10.29 1.61
N ALA A 500 41.79 9.77 2.80
CA ALA A 500 41.31 8.39 2.98
C ALA A 500 40.10 8.02 2.11
N MET A 501 39.26 9.01 1.72
CA MET A 501 38.10 8.79 0.85
C MET A 501 38.48 8.34 -0.57
N GLU A 502 39.74 8.45 -0.97
CA GLU A 502 40.24 7.89 -2.24
C GLU A 502 39.94 6.39 -2.37
N SER A 503 39.86 5.68 -1.24
CA SER A 503 39.53 4.24 -1.18
C SER A 503 38.06 3.89 -1.46
N MET A 504 37.16 4.88 -1.57
CA MET A 504 35.71 4.68 -1.75
C MET A 504 35.35 4.36 -3.22
N VAL A 505 35.93 3.30 -3.77
CA VAL A 505 35.80 2.91 -5.19
C VAL A 505 34.39 2.52 -5.63
N ASN A 506 33.48 2.24 -4.69
CA ASN A 506 32.08 1.92 -4.97
C ASN A 506 31.17 3.16 -5.02
N LEU A 507 31.68 4.34 -4.66
CA LEU A 507 30.93 5.58 -4.69
C LEU A 507 30.65 5.94 -6.16
N ARG A 508 29.37 6.09 -6.48
CA ARG A 508 28.87 6.44 -7.82
C ARG A 508 28.44 7.88 -7.90
N GLU A 509 27.97 8.43 -6.79
CA GLU A 509 27.46 9.78 -6.73
C GLU A 509 28.02 10.53 -5.53
N LEU A 510 28.59 11.70 -5.81
CA LEU A 510 29.12 12.62 -4.82
C LEU A 510 28.56 14.02 -5.08
N VAL A 511 27.78 14.50 -4.12
CA VAL A 511 27.14 15.82 -4.18
C VAL A 511 27.79 16.74 -3.17
N LEU A 512 28.43 17.80 -3.67
CA LEU A 512 29.22 18.77 -2.89
C LEU A 512 28.75 20.21 -3.15
N LEU A 513 27.59 20.40 -3.79
CA LEU A 513 27.10 21.72 -4.16
C LEU A 513 26.90 22.63 -2.95
N ASN A 514 27.00 23.95 -3.15
CA ASN A 514 26.83 24.95 -2.09
C ASN A 514 27.75 24.71 -0.89
N ASN A 515 29.07 24.73 -1.12
CA ASN A 515 30.11 24.60 -0.10
C ASN A 515 31.20 25.67 -0.33
N ARG A 516 32.39 25.49 0.26
CA ARG A 516 33.51 26.43 0.19
C ARG A 516 34.74 25.82 -0.50
N PHE A 517 34.55 24.88 -1.42
CA PHE A 517 35.66 24.27 -2.16
C PHE A 517 36.26 25.27 -3.16
N ASN A 518 37.59 25.44 -3.13
CA ASN A 518 38.34 26.28 -4.08
C ASN A 518 38.98 25.49 -5.24
N LYS A 519 39.13 24.18 -5.06
CA LYS A 519 39.56 23.21 -6.06
C LYS A 519 38.80 21.90 -5.86
N ILE A 520 38.75 21.07 -6.89
CA ILE A 520 38.23 19.70 -6.75
C ILE A 520 39.17 18.94 -5.80
N PRO A 521 38.68 18.34 -4.70
CA PRO A 521 39.54 17.64 -3.75
C PRO A 521 40.27 16.46 -4.40
N ASP A 522 41.57 16.31 -4.11
CA ASP A 522 42.43 15.34 -4.81
C ASP A 522 41.97 13.87 -4.61
N CYS A 523 41.35 13.56 -3.45
CA CYS A 523 40.80 12.24 -3.15
C CYS A 523 39.66 11.82 -4.11
N VAL A 524 38.94 12.78 -4.71
CA VAL A 524 37.85 12.50 -5.65
C VAL A 524 38.37 11.75 -6.87
N PHE A 525 39.60 12.03 -7.31
CA PHE A 525 40.18 11.42 -8.51
C PHE A 525 40.51 9.93 -8.38
N GLY A 526 40.59 9.38 -7.17
CA GLY A 526 40.73 7.93 -6.95
C GLY A 526 39.41 7.17 -6.83
N MET A 527 38.26 7.89 -6.77
CA MET A 527 36.92 7.29 -6.77
C MET A 527 36.55 6.84 -8.19
N VAL A 528 37.26 5.85 -8.74
CA VAL A 528 37.13 5.39 -10.14
C VAL A 528 35.72 4.91 -10.53
N GLY A 529 34.88 4.57 -9.55
CA GLY A 529 33.48 4.20 -9.72
C GLY A 529 32.51 5.38 -9.91
N LEU A 530 32.98 6.62 -9.76
CA LEU A 530 32.14 7.82 -9.74
C LEU A 530 31.52 8.09 -11.12
N GLU A 531 30.19 8.19 -11.14
CA GLU A 531 29.36 8.46 -12.31
C GLU A 531 28.84 9.90 -12.28
N ILE A 532 28.58 10.45 -11.10
CA ILE A 532 27.99 11.77 -10.90
C ILE A 532 28.81 12.57 -9.89
N LEU A 533 29.26 13.75 -10.30
CA LEU A 533 29.96 14.71 -9.46
C LEU A 533 29.27 16.08 -9.57
N MET A 534 28.68 16.53 -8.46
CA MET A 534 28.04 17.84 -8.38
C MET A 534 28.86 18.78 -7.50
N LEU A 535 29.35 19.86 -8.10
CA LEU A 535 30.23 20.84 -7.47
C LEU A 535 29.76 22.28 -7.74
N ASN A 536 28.49 22.47 -8.12
CA ASN A 536 27.94 23.80 -8.35
C ASN A 536 27.91 24.65 -7.08
N ASP A 537 27.88 25.97 -7.25
CA ASP A 537 27.78 26.93 -6.14
C ASP A 537 28.92 26.76 -5.13
N ASN A 538 30.15 26.79 -5.63
CA ASN A 538 31.39 26.70 -4.85
C ASN A 538 32.34 27.83 -5.25
N GLY A 539 33.59 27.77 -4.78
CA GLY A 539 34.65 28.73 -5.10
C GLY A 539 35.70 28.20 -6.08
N LEU A 540 35.38 27.19 -6.90
CA LEU A 540 36.38 26.52 -7.74
C LEU A 540 37.05 27.49 -8.72
N THR A 541 38.39 27.51 -8.78
CA THR A 541 39.13 28.44 -9.65
C THR A 541 39.68 27.80 -10.92
N GLU A 542 39.85 26.47 -10.92
CA GLU A 542 40.47 25.71 -12.01
C GLU A 542 39.84 24.33 -12.18
N ILE A 543 40.07 23.72 -13.35
CA ILE A 543 39.64 22.35 -13.69
C ILE A 543 40.89 21.48 -13.85
N ASN A 544 41.05 20.48 -12.97
CA ASN A 544 42.14 19.52 -13.06
C ASN A 544 41.77 18.38 -14.04
N ILE A 545 42.26 18.48 -15.28
CA ILE A 545 41.99 17.49 -16.32
C ILE A 545 42.68 16.15 -16.05
N GLU A 546 43.93 16.15 -15.59
CA GLU A 546 44.67 14.91 -15.32
C GLU A 546 43.97 14.05 -14.27
N GLY A 547 43.37 14.70 -13.26
CA GLY A 547 42.54 14.05 -12.26
C GLY A 547 41.22 13.54 -12.83
N LEU A 548 40.47 14.39 -13.53
CA LEU A 548 39.17 14.04 -14.10
C LEU A 548 39.25 12.90 -15.14
N GLN A 549 40.35 12.80 -15.90
CA GLN A 549 40.59 11.70 -16.85
C GLN A 549 40.68 10.32 -16.17
N LYS A 550 41.07 10.25 -14.89
CA LYS A 550 41.08 8.99 -14.12
C LYS A 550 39.67 8.47 -13.83
N LEU A 551 38.66 9.34 -13.86
CA LEU A 551 37.26 9.01 -13.61
C LEU A 551 36.59 8.47 -14.89
N SER A 552 36.92 7.23 -15.22
CA SER A 552 36.46 6.57 -16.46
C SER A 552 34.93 6.42 -16.58
N ARG A 553 34.20 6.44 -15.47
CA ARG A 553 32.73 6.29 -15.42
C ARG A 553 31.97 7.61 -15.30
N LEU A 554 32.66 8.75 -15.17
CA LEU A 554 32.04 10.03 -14.91
C LEU A 554 31.15 10.44 -16.10
N ALA A 555 29.84 10.42 -15.90
CA ALA A 555 28.84 10.77 -16.90
C ALA A 555 28.26 12.16 -16.67
N THR A 556 28.16 12.61 -15.41
CA THR A 556 27.54 13.88 -15.04
C THR A 556 28.53 14.70 -14.22
N LEU A 557 28.86 15.89 -14.72
CA LEU A 557 29.74 16.84 -14.06
C LEU A 557 29.08 18.21 -13.99
N ASN A 558 28.70 18.64 -12.78
CA ASN A 558 28.20 19.99 -12.56
C ASN A 558 29.29 20.89 -11.97
N LEU A 559 29.68 21.93 -12.69
CA LEU A 559 30.64 22.94 -12.25
C LEU A 559 30.06 24.36 -12.36
N SER A 560 28.73 24.53 -12.47
CA SER A 560 28.13 25.88 -12.54
C SER A 560 28.39 26.72 -11.31
N ASN A 561 28.25 28.04 -11.45
CA ASN A 561 28.29 29.00 -10.34
C ASN A 561 29.55 28.83 -9.48
N ASN A 562 30.70 28.88 -10.15
CA ASN A 562 32.02 28.80 -9.53
C ASN A 562 32.87 29.99 -10.01
N SER A 563 34.16 30.00 -9.67
CA SER A 563 35.11 31.06 -10.05
C SER A 563 36.10 30.61 -11.14
N ILE A 564 35.73 29.64 -11.97
CA ILE A 564 36.65 29.03 -12.95
C ILE A 564 36.99 30.06 -14.02
N SER A 565 38.28 30.38 -14.16
CA SER A 565 38.78 31.44 -15.06
C SER A 565 39.10 30.95 -16.47
N PHE A 566 39.38 29.65 -16.63
CA PHE A 566 39.76 29.03 -17.89
C PHE A 566 39.22 27.60 -17.96
N VAL A 567 38.67 27.21 -19.11
CA VAL A 567 38.20 25.85 -19.39
C VAL A 567 39.21 25.17 -20.32
N PRO A 568 39.95 24.15 -19.85
CA PRO A 568 40.92 23.44 -20.68
C PRO A 568 40.27 22.73 -21.88
N PRO A 569 40.79 22.91 -23.12
CA PRO A 569 40.27 22.23 -24.31
C PRO A 569 40.24 20.70 -24.20
N GLU A 570 41.16 20.11 -23.45
CA GLU A 570 41.30 18.68 -23.22
C GLU A 570 40.07 18.06 -22.52
N LEU A 571 39.25 18.87 -21.84
CA LEU A 571 37.95 18.43 -21.33
C LEU A 571 37.04 17.91 -22.44
N GLY A 572 37.17 18.44 -23.67
CA GLY A 572 36.44 17.97 -24.85
C GLY A 572 36.75 16.51 -25.22
N ASN A 573 37.92 15.98 -24.84
CA ASN A 573 38.27 14.57 -25.08
C ASN A 573 37.60 13.61 -24.10
N MET A 574 36.94 14.10 -23.05
CA MET A 574 36.22 13.27 -22.09
C MET A 574 34.87 12.82 -22.63
N THR A 575 34.89 11.90 -23.60
CA THR A 575 33.68 11.40 -24.28
C THR A 575 32.73 10.61 -23.37
N GLN A 576 33.16 10.25 -22.16
CA GLN A 576 32.29 9.61 -21.18
C GLN A 576 31.27 10.59 -20.56
N ILE A 577 31.56 11.90 -20.58
CA ILE A 577 30.68 12.91 -20.00
C ILE A 577 29.45 13.10 -20.90
N LYS A 578 28.29 12.74 -20.37
CA LYS A 578 26.98 12.89 -21.03
C LYS A 578 26.28 14.19 -20.64
N TRP A 579 26.62 14.73 -19.48
CA TRP A 579 26.07 15.99 -18.99
C TRP A 579 27.16 16.81 -18.30
N LEU A 580 27.38 18.01 -18.83
CA LEU A 580 28.36 18.98 -18.38
C LEU A 580 27.67 20.34 -18.26
N GLU A 581 27.78 20.94 -17.09
CA GLU A 581 27.28 22.28 -16.81
C GLU A 581 28.43 23.17 -16.30
N LEU A 582 28.59 24.34 -16.92
CA LEU A 582 29.69 25.28 -16.69
C LEU A 582 29.21 26.73 -16.51
N LYS A 583 27.91 26.99 -16.62
CA LYS A 583 27.33 28.34 -16.55
C LYS A 583 27.65 29.02 -15.22
N GLY A 584 27.74 30.36 -15.21
CA GLY A 584 27.97 31.13 -13.98
C GLY A 584 29.41 31.12 -13.48
N ASN A 585 30.38 30.90 -14.37
CA ASN A 585 31.82 30.98 -14.09
C ASN A 585 32.47 32.24 -14.67
N SER A 586 33.73 32.49 -14.32
CA SER A 586 34.50 33.68 -14.69
C SER A 586 35.20 33.62 -16.07
N PHE A 587 35.20 32.46 -16.73
CA PHE A 587 35.83 32.30 -18.04
C PHE A 587 35.06 33.05 -19.15
N ARG A 588 35.78 33.50 -20.18
CA ARG A 588 35.17 34.16 -21.36
C ARG A 588 34.86 33.21 -22.51
N GLN A 589 35.55 32.07 -22.55
CA GLN A 589 35.38 31.02 -23.54
C GLN A 589 35.28 29.67 -22.82
N PRO A 590 34.33 28.79 -23.17
CA PRO A 590 33.30 28.93 -24.21
C PRO A 590 32.32 30.09 -23.94
N ARG A 591 31.78 30.71 -24.99
CA ARG A 591 30.79 31.80 -24.83
C ARG A 591 29.48 31.23 -24.32
N TYR A 592 28.69 32.06 -23.64
CA TYR A 592 27.38 31.68 -23.11
C TYR A 592 26.45 31.00 -24.13
N ALA A 593 26.42 31.48 -25.39
CA ALA A 593 25.62 30.87 -26.45
C ALA A 593 26.00 29.41 -26.78
N ILE A 594 27.25 29.00 -26.55
CA ILE A 594 27.69 27.61 -26.72
C ILE A 594 27.26 26.77 -25.51
N LEU A 595 27.28 27.37 -24.31
CA LEU A 595 26.83 26.69 -23.09
C LEU A 595 25.33 26.32 -23.16
N GLU A 596 24.49 27.17 -23.75
CA GLU A 596 23.05 26.90 -23.90
C GLU A 596 22.70 25.82 -24.92
N GLN A 597 23.62 25.47 -25.84
CA GLN A 597 23.40 24.43 -26.84
C GLN A 597 23.59 23.01 -26.28
N GLY A 598 23.88 22.88 -24.98
CA GLY A 598 24.01 21.61 -24.29
C GLY A 598 25.40 20.98 -24.40
N THR A 599 25.56 19.86 -23.69
CA THR A 599 26.87 19.23 -23.43
C THR A 599 27.63 18.82 -24.69
N GLU A 600 26.97 18.24 -25.69
CA GLU A 600 27.65 17.82 -26.93
C GLU A 600 28.30 19.00 -27.66
N SER A 601 27.60 20.14 -27.72
CA SER A 601 28.08 21.37 -28.34
C SER A 601 29.28 21.95 -27.59
N ILE A 602 29.24 21.93 -26.25
CA ILE A 602 30.35 22.35 -25.39
C ILE A 602 31.59 21.47 -25.64
N LEU A 603 31.42 20.15 -25.59
CA LEU A 603 32.53 19.20 -25.78
C LEU A 603 33.09 19.27 -27.21
N SER A 604 32.24 19.43 -28.22
CA SER A 604 32.69 19.62 -29.61
C SER A 604 33.51 20.90 -29.77
N TYR A 605 33.01 22.02 -29.22
CA TYR A 605 33.73 23.29 -29.25
C TYR A 605 35.11 23.19 -28.60
N LEU A 606 35.20 22.49 -27.47
CA LEU A 606 36.47 22.29 -26.76
C LEU A 606 37.44 21.42 -27.57
N ARG A 607 36.95 20.34 -28.21
CA ARG A 607 37.78 19.48 -29.09
C ARG A 607 38.37 20.25 -30.26
N ASP A 608 37.61 21.15 -30.90
CA ASP A 608 38.09 21.97 -32.02
C ASP A 608 39.20 22.97 -31.62
N LYS A 609 39.41 23.17 -30.31
CA LYS A 609 40.45 24.06 -29.76
C LYS A 609 41.72 23.33 -29.33
N ILE A 610 41.76 22.00 -29.43
CA ILE A 610 42.95 21.22 -29.13
C ILE A 610 43.93 21.40 -30.29
N VAL A 611 45.05 22.07 -30.04
CA VAL A 611 46.10 22.27 -31.05
C VAL A 611 46.84 20.95 -31.22
N THR A 612 46.61 20.27 -32.34
CA THR A 612 47.44 19.13 -32.76
C THR A 612 48.80 19.66 -33.21
N HIS A 613 49.84 19.44 -32.40
CA HIS A 613 51.23 19.69 -32.78
C HIS A 613 51.84 18.49 -33.50
#